data_AF-A0AAD9JAT5-F1
#
_entry.id   AF-A0AAD9JAT5-F1
#
_cell.length_a   1.000
_cell.length_b   1.000
_cell.length_c   1.000
_cell.angle_alpha   90.00
_cell.angle_beta   90.00
_cell.angle_gamma   90.00
#
_symmetry.space_group_name_H-M   'P 1'
#
loop_
_entity.id
_entity.type
_entity.pdbx_description
1 polymer ?
#
loop_
_entity_poly.entity_id
_entity_poly.type
_entity_poly.pdbx_seq_one_letter_code
_entity_poly.pdbx_strand_id
1 'polypeptide(L)'
;MASQISHLLESVHASRQHLTQLWHVQKSKLEQCLQLCMFEQDVEKMSDWISHNRQLFLKDYTRVGQTHEAVIQLKGEHAKFAENCMKVYTNITEILNLAQRLCDAGHYAAPSIRVQASKLDRDWRTLVNALEDRSTVLTLSVIFHEKAEQYLREVPVWEKTCEELHVPDDIPSLEDKIQQHQTLLETINQSYTETPVSSGSSNSITAKADYTEGASHVLDVVHDVFAHHRHVEQLWHKGKVKLHQRLGLRLFQQDVKQVIEWVDNHGDVFLEKNRSIGKSLQKATALRNNHEHFESVLVQVAAPELVAGRRESGLVSRSHN
;
A
#
# COMPACT_ATOMS: atom_id res chain seq x y z
N MET A 1 -26.81 83.68 52.67
CA MET A 1 -27.52 82.40 52.97
C MET A 1 -27.82 81.59 51.71
N ALA A 2 -28.49 82.12 50.69
CA ALA A 2 -28.81 81.37 49.46
C ALA A 2 -27.58 80.81 48.71
N SER A 3 -26.49 81.57 48.60
CA SER A 3 -25.24 81.13 47.94
C SER A 3 -24.52 79.99 48.67
N GLN A 4 -24.49 80.02 50.01
CA GLN A 4 -23.93 78.96 50.84
C GLN A 4 -24.74 77.66 50.72
N ILE A 5 -26.07 77.77 50.69
CA ILE A 5 -26.96 76.61 50.49
C ILE A 5 -26.73 75.99 49.11
N SER A 6 -26.58 76.81 48.06
CA SER A 6 -26.27 76.34 46.70
C SER A 6 -24.94 75.57 46.63
N HIS A 7 -23.88 76.12 47.23
CA HIS A 7 -22.56 75.49 47.26
C HIS A 7 -22.57 74.14 48.02
N LEU A 8 -23.31 74.07 49.14
CA LEU A 8 -23.48 72.81 49.88
C LEU A 8 -24.24 71.77 49.06
N LEU A 9 -25.29 72.16 48.33
CA LEU A 9 -26.03 71.27 47.44
C LEU A 9 -25.14 70.72 46.31
N GLU A 10 -24.35 71.58 45.65
CA GLU A 10 -23.38 71.17 44.63
C GLU A 10 -22.34 70.18 45.20
N SER A 11 -21.81 70.45 46.39
CA SER A 11 -20.87 69.56 47.08
C SER A 11 -21.50 68.20 47.40
N VAL A 12 -22.75 68.16 47.84
CA VAL A 12 -23.49 66.91 48.10
C VAL A 12 -23.75 66.15 46.80
N HIS A 13 -24.14 66.83 45.73
CA HIS A 13 -24.33 66.21 44.42
C HIS A 13 -23.03 65.61 43.87
N ALA A 14 -21.91 66.34 43.95
CA ALA A 14 -20.59 65.86 43.56
C ALA A 14 -20.16 64.65 44.40
N SER A 15 -20.34 64.71 45.73
CA SER A 15 -20.01 63.60 46.63
C SER A 15 -20.85 62.35 46.35
N ARG A 16 -22.15 62.51 46.07
CA ARG A 16 -23.03 61.41 45.66
C ARG A 16 -22.58 60.80 44.33
N GLN A 17 -22.27 61.61 43.32
CA GLN A 17 -21.78 61.11 42.03
C GLN A 17 -20.47 60.34 42.20
N HIS A 18 -19.54 60.86 43.00
CA HIS A 18 -18.29 60.19 43.30
C HIS A 18 -18.51 58.83 43.99
N LEU A 19 -19.38 58.77 45.01
CA LEU A 19 -19.73 57.52 45.68
C LEU A 19 -20.36 56.51 44.72
N THR A 20 -21.26 56.95 43.83
CA THR A 20 -21.87 56.10 42.81
C THR A 20 -20.82 55.55 41.84
N GLN A 21 -19.87 56.37 41.41
CA GLN A 21 -18.78 55.94 40.54
C GLN A 21 -17.86 54.92 41.23
N LEU A 22 -17.47 55.17 42.49
CA LEU A 22 -16.70 54.21 43.29
C LEU A 22 -17.44 52.88 43.46
N TRP A 23 -18.75 52.94 43.72
CA TRP A 23 -19.60 51.75 43.80
C TRP A 23 -19.60 50.95 42.49
N HIS A 24 -19.77 51.61 41.34
CA HIS A 24 -19.74 50.94 40.04
C HIS A 24 -18.39 50.28 39.74
N VAL A 25 -17.28 50.96 40.06
CA VAL A 25 -15.93 50.40 39.90
C VAL A 25 -15.75 49.18 40.81
N GLN A 26 -16.12 49.28 42.08
CA GLN A 26 -15.97 48.17 43.04
C GLN A 26 -16.86 46.98 42.66
N LYS A 27 -18.11 47.24 42.27
CA LYS A 27 -19.04 46.21 41.80
C LYS A 27 -18.47 45.49 40.57
N SER A 28 -18.01 46.24 39.57
CA SER A 28 -17.41 45.66 38.36
C SER A 28 -16.16 44.83 38.68
N LYS A 29 -15.32 45.30 39.61
CA LYS A 29 -14.13 44.54 40.03
C LYS A 29 -14.49 43.22 40.70
N LEU A 30 -15.51 43.20 41.57
CA LEU A 30 -15.99 41.98 42.22
C LEU A 30 -16.60 40.99 41.22
N GLU A 31 -17.39 41.47 40.25
CA GLU A 31 -17.93 40.66 39.17
C GLU A 31 -16.81 40.03 38.32
N GLN A 32 -15.77 40.80 37.98
CA GLN A 32 -14.59 40.31 37.28
C GLN A 32 -13.79 39.29 38.11
N CYS A 33 -13.67 39.48 39.43
CA CYS A 33 -13.04 38.47 40.30
C CYS A 33 -13.82 37.15 40.29
N LEU A 34 -15.15 37.20 40.34
CA LEU A 34 -15.98 35.99 40.27
C LEU A 34 -15.83 35.29 38.91
N GLN A 35 -15.87 36.05 37.81
CA GLN A 35 -15.64 35.52 36.46
C GLN A 35 -14.28 34.82 36.32
N LEU A 36 -13.23 35.43 36.88
CA LEU A 36 -11.90 34.84 36.88
C LEU A 36 -11.85 33.52 37.64
N CYS A 37 -12.40 33.47 38.86
CA CYS A 37 -12.44 32.23 39.65
C CYS A 37 -13.16 31.09 38.92
N MET A 38 -14.29 31.39 38.27
CA MET A 38 -15.04 30.40 37.49
C MET A 38 -14.24 29.91 36.27
N PHE A 39 -13.64 30.84 35.53
CA PHE A 39 -12.78 30.51 34.38
C PHE A 39 -11.59 29.65 34.79
N GLU A 40 -10.89 30.01 35.87
CA GLU A 40 -9.73 29.26 36.36
C GLU A 40 -10.12 27.84 36.78
N GLN A 41 -11.26 27.67 37.44
CA GLN A 41 -11.79 26.36 37.81
C GLN A 41 -12.08 25.47 36.58
N ASP A 42 -12.68 26.06 35.54
CA ASP A 42 -12.99 25.33 34.31
C ASP A 42 -11.71 24.95 33.54
N VAL A 43 -10.73 25.85 33.47
CA VAL A 43 -9.42 25.59 32.86
C VAL A 43 -8.65 24.50 33.60
N GLU A 44 -8.61 24.56 34.94
CA GLU A 44 -7.93 23.57 35.78
C GLU A 44 -8.53 22.18 35.55
N LYS A 45 -9.86 22.07 35.67
CA LYS A 45 -10.59 20.81 35.44
C LYS A 45 -10.28 20.20 34.07
N MET A 46 -10.26 21.03 33.03
CA MET A 46 -10.00 20.54 31.68
C MET A 46 -8.53 20.23 31.42
N SER A 47 -7.62 20.97 32.04
CA SER A 47 -6.17 20.71 32.00
C SER A 47 -5.83 19.36 32.65
N ASP A 48 -6.42 19.08 33.82
CA ASP A 48 -6.26 17.82 34.53
C ASP A 48 -6.82 16.65 33.70
N TRP A 49 -8.01 16.84 33.12
CA TRP A 49 -8.61 15.84 32.24
C TRP A 49 -7.70 15.54 31.03
N ILE A 50 -7.16 16.56 30.36
CA ILE A 50 -6.24 16.39 29.21
C ILE A 50 -4.97 15.67 29.64
N SER A 51 -4.37 16.08 30.77
CA SER A 51 -3.16 15.47 31.31
C SER A 51 -3.37 13.98 31.61
N HIS A 52 -4.48 13.63 32.27
CA HIS A 52 -4.82 12.26 32.59
C HIS A 52 -5.01 11.40 31.33
N ASN A 53 -5.79 11.87 30.36
CA ASN A 53 -6.04 11.12 29.12
C ASN A 53 -4.77 10.99 28.26
N ARG A 54 -3.91 12.01 28.25
CA ARG A 54 -2.58 11.93 27.62
C ARG A 54 -1.74 10.83 28.26
N GLN A 55 -1.73 10.71 29.58
CA GLN A 55 -0.99 9.63 30.27
C GLN A 55 -1.55 8.24 29.95
N LEU A 56 -2.88 8.09 29.91
CA LEU A 56 -3.51 6.82 29.50
C LEU A 56 -3.13 6.46 28.07
N PHE A 57 -3.22 7.42 27.16
CA PHE A 57 -2.89 7.26 25.76
C PHE A 57 -1.44 6.80 25.55
N LEU A 58 -0.49 7.41 26.25
CA LEU A 58 0.94 7.10 26.10
C LEU A 58 1.33 5.69 26.54
N LYS A 59 0.49 4.96 27.31
CA LYS A 59 0.79 3.59 27.74
C LYS A 59 0.84 2.60 26.57
N ASP A 60 -0.06 2.75 25.61
CA ASP A 60 -0.21 1.82 24.48
C ASP A 60 0.02 2.50 23.11
N TYR A 61 0.44 3.78 23.10
CA TYR A 61 0.57 4.61 21.90
C TYR A 61 1.53 4.05 20.84
N THR A 62 2.56 3.30 21.25
CA THR A 62 3.56 2.72 20.35
C THR A 62 3.19 1.33 19.85
N ARG A 63 2.15 0.69 20.43
CA ARG A 63 1.71 -0.64 20.01
C ARG A 63 0.96 -0.56 18.68
N VAL A 64 1.46 -1.28 17.67
CA VAL A 64 0.91 -1.30 16.30
C VAL A 64 0.34 -2.66 15.89
N GLY A 65 0.39 -3.67 16.78
CA GLY A 65 -0.06 -5.04 16.55
C GLY A 65 0.89 -5.87 15.69
N GLN A 66 0.73 -7.20 15.74
CA GLN A 66 1.59 -8.17 15.04
C GLN A 66 0.84 -9.04 14.02
N THR A 67 -0.49 -8.99 14.03
CA THR A 67 -1.36 -9.74 13.10
C THR A 67 -2.52 -8.84 12.70
N HIS A 68 -3.11 -9.07 11.53
CA HIS A 68 -4.22 -8.28 11.01
C HIS A 68 -5.36 -8.16 12.03
N GLU A 69 -5.75 -9.29 12.64
CA GLU A 69 -6.78 -9.34 13.69
C GLU A 69 -6.42 -8.47 14.91
N ALA A 70 -5.18 -8.56 15.40
CA ALA A 70 -4.74 -7.77 16.54
C ALA A 70 -4.72 -6.27 16.24
N VAL A 71 -4.30 -5.87 15.03
CA VAL A 71 -4.33 -4.45 14.63
C VAL A 71 -5.77 -3.94 14.53
N ILE A 72 -6.71 -4.74 14.01
CA ILE A 72 -8.13 -4.37 13.95
C ILE A 72 -8.69 -4.14 15.35
N GLN A 73 -8.35 -5.00 16.32
CA GLN A 73 -8.75 -4.79 17.71
C GLN A 73 -8.17 -3.48 18.28
N LEU A 74 -6.85 -3.26 18.12
CA LEU A 74 -6.19 -2.03 18.58
C LEU A 74 -6.79 -0.77 17.94
N LYS A 75 -7.13 -0.83 16.64
CA LYS A 75 -7.79 0.26 15.92
C LYS A 75 -9.18 0.52 16.48
N GLY A 76 -9.95 -0.52 16.80
CA GLY A 76 -11.27 -0.40 17.42
C GLY A 76 -11.21 0.21 18.83
N GLU A 77 -10.26 -0.22 19.65
CA GLU A 77 -10.01 0.35 20.99
C GLU A 77 -9.60 1.82 20.90
N HIS A 78 -8.66 2.15 20.00
CA HIS A 78 -8.23 3.52 19.74
C HIS A 78 -9.38 4.41 19.25
N ALA A 79 -10.21 3.92 18.33
CA ALA A 79 -11.37 4.68 17.82
C ALA A 79 -12.35 5.04 18.95
N LYS A 80 -12.67 4.09 19.83
CA LYS A 80 -13.52 4.34 21.01
C LYS A 80 -12.89 5.37 21.95
N PHE A 81 -11.59 5.28 22.19
CA PHE A 81 -10.87 6.23 23.03
C PHE A 81 -10.88 7.65 22.43
N ALA A 82 -10.60 7.77 21.13
CA ALA A 82 -10.61 9.03 20.41
C ALA A 82 -12.01 9.67 20.39
N GLU A 83 -13.07 8.89 20.14
CA GLU A 83 -14.45 9.35 20.19
C GLU A 83 -14.80 9.88 21.59
N ASN A 84 -14.43 9.15 22.65
CA ASN A 84 -14.63 9.59 24.02
C ASN A 84 -13.89 10.90 24.32
N CYS A 85 -12.68 11.09 23.78
CA CYS A 85 -11.96 12.34 23.92
C CYS A 85 -12.68 13.48 23.20
N MET A 86 -13.19 13.26 21.99
CA MET A 86 -13.88 14.31 21.23
C MET A 86 -15.17 14.80 21.90
N LYS A 87 -15.78 14.04 22.81
CA LYS A 87 -16.96 14.48 23.58
C LYS A 87 -16.70 15.72 24.44
N VAL A 88 -15.46 16.01 24.83
CA VAL A 88 -15.11 17.21 25.62
C VAL A 88 -14.76 18.44 24.77
N TYR A 89 -14.73 18.30 23.44
CA TYR A 89 -14.38 19.38 22.51
C TYR A 89 -15.23 20.63 22.69
N THR A 90 -16.55 20.46 22.86
CA THR A 90 -17.49 21.57 23.06
C THR A 90 -17.15 22.36 24.32
N ASN A 91 -16.87 21.67 25.43
CA ASN A 91 -16.52 22.31 26.69
C ASN A 91 -15.22 23.13 26.58
N ILE A 92 -14.19 22.58 25.92
CA ILE A 92 -12.93 23.30 25.67
C ILE A 92 -13.21 24.56 24.84
N THR A 93 -13.99 24.43 23.77
CA THR A 93 -14.34 25.55 22.88
C THR A 93 -15.10 26.65 23.63
N GLU A 94 -16.03 26.29 24.51
CA GLU A 94 -16.78 27.23 25.35
C GLU A 94 -15.87 28.02 26.30
N ILE A 95 -14.92 27.34 26.95
CA ILE A 95 -13.92 27.97 27.84
C ILE A 95 -13.05 28.96 27.06
N LEU A 96 -12.58 28.58 25.86
CA LEU A 96 -11.77 29.45 25.01
C LEU A 96 -12.57 30.68 24.52
N ASN A 97 -13.84 30.48 24.16
CA ASN A 97 -14.72 31.59 23.78
C ASN A 97 -15.03 32.52 24.97
N LEU A 98 -15.18 31.98 26.18
CA LEU A 98 -15.30 32.79 27.39
C LEU A 98 -14.03 33.61 27.62
N ALA A 99 -12.85 33.00 27.53
CA ALA A 99 -11.56 33.69 27.68
C ALA A 99 -11.42 34.87 26.70
N GLN A 100 -11.78 34.65 25.44
CA GLN A 100 -11.74 35.67 24.40
C GLN A 100 -12.69 36.84 24.73
N ARG A 101 -13.95 36.54 25.11
CA ARG A 101 -14.91 37.57 25.52
C ARG A 101 -14.45 38.39 26.72
N LEU A 102 -13.88 37.75 27.74
CA LEU A 102 -13.32 38.45 28.91
C LEU A 102 -12.18 39.38 28.51
N CYS A 103 -11.29 38.92 27.61
CA CYS A 103 -10.21 39.76 27.09
C CYS A 103 -10.74 40.96 26.30
N ASP A 104 -11.70 40.74 25.40
CA ASP A 104 -12.27 41.80 24.55
C ASP A 104 -13.06 42.84 25.37
N ALA A 105 -13.63 42.42 26.49
CA ALA A 105 -14.30 43.31 27.45
C ALA A 105 -13.32 44.14 28.32
N GLY A 106 -12.01 43.98 28.15
CA GLY A 106 -11.00 44.72 28.93
C GLY A 106 -10.88 44.25 30.40
N HIS A 107 -11.13 42.96 30.65
CA HIS A 107 -11.03 42.37 31.98
C HIS A 107 -9.65 42.63 32.62
N TYR A 108 -9.60 42.98 33.90
CA TYR A 108 -8.35 43.42 34.56
C TYR A 108 -7.25 42.34 34.52
N ALA A 109 -7.63 41.06 34.50
CA ALA A 109 -6.73 39.91 34.44
C ALA A 109 -6.54 39.34 33.02
N ALA A 110 -6.91 40.08 31.96
CA ALA A 110 -6.83 39.63 30.58
C ALA A 110 -5.47 39.00 30.17
N PRO A 111 -4.30 39.51 30.61
CA PRO A 111 -3.02 38.86 30.31
C PRO A 111 -2.93 37.41 30.82
N SER A 112 -3.38 37.16 32.06
CA SER A 112 -3.37 35.82 32.67
C SER A 112 -4.35 34.88 31.98
N ILE A 113 -5.58 35.36 31.74
CA ILE A 113 -6.64 34.61 31.04
C ILE A 113 -6.14 34.15 29.67
N ARG A 114 -5.48 35.03 28.91
CA ARG A 114 -4.93 34.71 27.60
C ARG A 114 -3.87 33.61 27.66
N VAL A 115 -2.94 33.69 28.62
CA VAL A 115 -1.89 32.68 28.79
C VAL A 115 -2.49 31.31 29.12
N GLN A 116 -3.44 31.25 30.06
CA GLN A 116 -4.10 30.01 30.46
C GLN A 116 -4.91 29.41 29.30
N ALA A 117 -5.71 30.21 28.59
CA ALA A 117 -6.47 29.78 27.43
C ALA A 117 -5.58 29.26 26.29
N SER A 118 -4.49 29.98 25.96
CA SER A 118 -3.53 29.52 24.95
C SER A 118 -2.81 28.23 25.34
N LYS A 119 -2.53 28.02 26.63
CA LYS A 119 -1.97 26.74 27.10
C LYS A 119 -2.98 25.61 26.92
N LEU A 120 -4.24 25.80 27.35
CA LEU A 120 -5.29 24.81 27.22
C LEU A 120 -5.54 24.41 25.75
N ASP A 121 -5.67 25.38 24.85
CA ASP A 121 -5.84 25.14 23.41
C ASP A 121 -4.66 24.34 22.82
N ARG A 122 -3.42 24.74 23.16
CA ARG A 122 -2.22 24.02 22.70
C ARG A 122 -2.18 22.58 23.22
N ASP A 123 -2.47 22.36 24.50
CA ASP A 123 -2.45 21.03 25.10
C ASP A 123 -3.54 20.12 24.52
N TRP A 124 -4.71 20.68 24.23
CA TRP A 124 -5.80 20.00 23.54
C TRP A 124 -5.42 19.62 22.10
N ARG A 125 -4.94 20.57 21.30
CA ARG A 125 -4.49 20.33 19.93
C ARG A 125 -3.39 19.28 19.86
N THR A 126 -2.46 19.31 20.82
CA THR A 126 -1.39 18.30 20.92
C THR A 126 -1.97 16.89 21.11
N LEU A 127 -2.99 16.74 21.96
CA LEU A 127 -3.67 15.46 22.16
C LEU A 127 -4.43 15.02 20.89
N VAL A 128 -5.19 15.92 20.27
CA VAL A 128 -5.95 15.63 19.03
C VAL A 128 -5.02 15.18 17.90
N ASN A 129 -3.94 15.92 17.64
CA ASN A 129 -2.97 15.55 16.61
C ASN A 129 -2.37 14.16 16.88
N ALA A 130 -2.04 13.85 18.13
CA ALA A 130 -1.50 12.54 18.47
C ALA A 130 -2.52 11.40 18.25
N LEU A 131 -3.81 11.65 18.52
CA LEU A 131 -4.90 10.71 18.23
C LEU A 131 -5.04 10.46 16.71
N GLU A 132 -4.93 11.50 15.90
CA GLU A 132 -4.98 11.41 14.44
C GLU A 132 -3.77 10.66 13.88
N ASP A 133 -2.56 10.99 14.34
CA ASP A 133 -1.32 10.31 13.94
C ASP A 133 -1.40 8.79 14.20
N ARG A 134 -1.87 8.40 15.39
CA ARG A 134 -2.06 6.98 15.71
C ARG A 134 -3.13 6.31 14.84
N SER A 135 -4.19 7.02 14.49
CA SER A 135 -5.23 6.50 13.58
C SER A 135 -4.62 6.17 12.20
N THR A 136 -3.74 7.02 11.70
CA THR A 136 -3.00 6.80 10.45
C THR A 136 -2.07 5.60 10.58
N VAL A 137 -1.26 5.53 11.63
CA VAL A 137 -0.32 4.40 11.87
C VAL A 137 -1.07 3.07 11.94
N LEU A 138 -2.16 2.99 12.71
CA LEU A 138 -2.96 1.76 12.81
C LEU A 138 -3.63 1.41 11.48
N THR A 139 -4.08 2.39 10.70
CA THR A 139 -4.66 2.13 9.37
C THR A 139 -3.63 1.55 8.42
N LEU A 140 -2.41 2.10 8.38
CA LEU A 140 -1.31 1.54 7.58
C LEU A 140 -0.93 0.13 8.05
N SER A 141 -0.88 -0.08 9.37
CA SER A 141 -0.60 -1.40 9.95
C SER A 141 -1.67 -2.44 9.60
N VAL A 142 -2.95 -2.07 9.56
CA VAL A 142 -4.04 -2.96 9.12
C VAL A 142 -3.81 -3.42 7.68
N ILE A 143 -3.56 -2.48 6.77
CA ILE A 143 -3.35 -2.76 5.34
C ILE A 143 -2.12 -3.63 5.13
N PHE A 144 -1.02 -3.31 5.84
CA PHE A 144 0.21 -4.10 5.77
C PHE A 144 -0.02 -5.55 6.17
N HIS A 145 -0.59 -5.80 7.36
CA HIS A 145 -0.80 -7.16 7.83
C HIS A 145 -1.85 -7.90 7.00
N GLU A 146 -2.91 -7.22 6.53
CA GLU A 146 -3.91 -7.83 5.64
C GLU A 146 -3.26 -8.39 4.38
N LYS A 147 -2.46 -7.55 3.70
CA LYS A 147 -1.83 -7.91 2.44
C LYS A 147 -0.70 -8.93 2.62
N ALA A 148 0.12 -8.79 3.66
CA ALA A 148 1.18 -9.75 3.96
C ALA A 148 0.62 -11.13 4.30
N GLU A 149 -0.38 -11.21 5.19
CA GLU A 149 -1.01 -12.48 5.55
C GLU A 149 -1.75 -13.12 4.37
N GLN A 150 -2.42 -12.31 3.53
CA GLN A 150 -3.04 -12.79 2.30
C GLN A 150 -2.00 -13.39 1.37
N TYR A 151 -0.87 -12.69 1.12
CA TYR A 151 0.22 -13.20 0.29
C TYR A 151 0.77 -14.53 0.81
N LEU A 152 1.12 -14.57 2.10
CA LEU A 152 1.69 -15.77 2.73
C LEU A 152 0.73 -16.96 2.75
N ARG A 153 -0.59 -16.72 2.74
CA ARG A 153 -1.60 -17.78 2.63
C ARG A 153 -1.64 -18.42 1.25
N GLU A 154 -1.37 -17.65 0.19
CA GLU A 154 -1.36 -18.14 -1.20
C GLU A 154 -0.04 -18.85 -1.56
N VAL A 155 1.07 -18.48 -0.92
CA VAL A 155 2.41 -19.05 -1.18
C VAL A 155 2.42 -20.59 -1.23
N PRO A 156 1.89 -21.34 -0.25
CA PRO A 156 1.89 -22.80 -0.30
C PRO A 156 1.12 -23.38 -1.50
N VAL A 157 0.08 -22.68 -1.97
CA VAL A 157 -0.71 -23.10 -3.14
C VAL A 157 0.12 -22.94 -4.42
N TRP A 158 0.84 -21.83 -4.54
CA TRP A 158 1.72 -21.58 -5.68
C TRP A 158 2.94 -22.50 -5.68
N GLU A 159 3.57 -22.72 -4.52
CA GLU A 159 4.67 -23.67 -4.34
C GLU A 159 4.23 -25.07 -4.77
N LYS A 160 3.11 -25.57 -4.24
CA LYS A 160 2.54 -26.86 -4.63
C LYS A 160 2.27 -26.94 -6.13
N THR A 161 1.70 -25.90 -6.72
CA THR A 161 1.43 -25.84 -8.17
C THR A 161 2.72 -25.94 -9.01
N CYS A 162 3.81 -25.35 -8.53
CA CYS A 162 5.12 -25.43 -9.19
C CYS A 162 5.80 -26.79 -8.97
N GLU A 163 5.65 -27.40 -7.80
CA GLU A 163 6.24 -28.70 -7.43
C GLU A 163 5.53 -29.88 -8.12
N GLU A 164 4.20 -29.87 -8.14
CA GLU A 164 3.36 -30.90 -8.76
C GLU A 164 3.16 -30.67 -10.27
N LEU A 165 4.13 -30.01 -10.93
CA LEU A 165 4.04 -29.69 -12.35
C LEU A 165 4.07 -30.97 -13.20
N HIS A 166 2.89 -31.36 -13.68
CA HIS A 166 2.76 -32.38 -14.72
C HIS A 166 3.11 -31.79 -16.09
N VAL A 167 4.07 -32.42 -16.77
CA VAL A 167 4.54 -32.00 -18.09
C VAL A 167 3.84 -32.86 -19.16
N PRO A 168 2.95 -32.27 -19.99
CA PRO A 168 2.24 -33.01 -21.01
C PRO A 168 3.14 -33.54 -22.13
N ASP A 169 2.58 -34.45 -22.92
CA ASP A 169 3.27 -35.13 -24.00
C ASP A 169 3.00 -34.54 -25.38
N ASP A 170 1.81 -34.01 -25.63
CA ASP A 170 1.44 -33.38 -26.90
C ASP A 170 1.75 -31.88 -26.90
N ILE A 171 2.02 -31.35 -28.10
CA ILE A 171 2.39 -29.95 -28.31
C ILE A 171 1.27 -28.99 -27.86
N PRO A 172 -0.01 -29.17 -28.25
CA PRO A 172 -1.07 -28.26 -27.85
C PRO A 172 -1.24 -28.15 -26.32
N SER A 173 -1.22 -29.28 -25.61
CA SER A 173 -1.32 -29.27 -24.15
C SER A 173 -0.08 -28.68 -23.48
N LEU A 174 1.12 -28.83 -24.07
CA LEU A 174 2.33 -28.16 -23.59
C LEU A 174 2.23 -26.63 -23.73
N GLU A 175 1.72 -26.14 -24.86
CA GLU A 175 1.53 -24.71 -25.11
C GLU A 175 0.52 -24.08 -24.14
N ASP A 176 -0.61 -24.76 -23.91
CA ASP A 176 -1.60 -24.37 -22.90
C ASP A 176 -0.98 -24.37 -21.49
N LYS A 177 -0.22 -25.41 -21.14
CA LYS A 177 0.43 -25.49 -19.83
C LYS A 177 1.48 -24.38 -19.63
N ILE A 178 2.23 -24.03 -20.68
CA ILE A 178 3.17 -22.89 -20.65
C ILE A 178 2.42 -21.58 -20.42
N GLN A 179 1.28 -21.36 -21.08
CA GLN A 179 0.47 -20.16 -20.89
C GLN A 179 -0.07 -20.08 -19.46
N GLN A 180 -0.63 -21.17 -18.93
CA GLN A 180 -1.08 -21.24 -17.52
C GLN A 180 0.07 -20.92 -16.56
N HIS A 181 1.26 -21.45 -16.83
CA HIS A 181 2.46 -21.19 -16.03
C HIS A 181 2.88 -19.72 -16.09
N GLN A 182 2.75 -19.05 -17.24
CA GLN A 182 2.99 -17.60 -17.36
C GLN A 182 1.99 -16.78 -16.54
N THR A 183 0.68 -17.08 -16.65
CA THR A 183 -0.36 -16.42 -15.87
C THR A 183 -0.18 -16.60 -14.36
N LEU A 184 0.35 -17.75 -13.92
CA LEU A 184 0.71 -17.96 -12.51
C LEU A 184 1.76 -16.95 -12.03
N LEU A 185 2.80 -16.67 -12.82
CA LEU A 185 3.82 -15.68 -12.43
C LEU A 185 3.24 -14.27 -12.38
N GLU A 186 2.40 -13.90 -13.35
CA GLU A 186 1.69 -12.62 -13.35
C GLU A 186 0.85 -12.45 -12.06
N THR A 187 0.15 -13.51 -11.65
CA THR A 187 -0.65 -13.54 -10.42
C THR A 187 0.21 -13.37 -9.16
N ILE A 188 1.33 -14.11 -9.08
CA ILE A 188 2.29 -14.01 -7.97
C ILE A 188 2.85 -12.59 -7.87
N ASN A 189 3.28 -12.00 -9.01
CA ASN A 189 3.85 -10.67 -9.06
C ASN A 189 2.84 -9.58 -8.72
N GLN A 190 1.60 -9.69 -9.23
CA GLN A 190 0.53 -8.78 -8.86
C GLN A 190 0.29 -8.80 -7.35
N SER A 191 0.13 -9.99 -6.76
CA SER A 191 -0.07 -10.13 -5.31
C SER A 191 1.12 -9.57 -4.51
N TYR A 192 2.35 -9.75 -4.99
CA TYR A 192 3.55 -9.18 -4.37
C TYR A 192 3.57 -7.65 -4.43
N THR A 193 3.20 -7.03 -5.56
CA THR A 193 3.15 -5.55 -5.69
C THR A 193 2.10 -4.90 -4.79
N GLU A 194 1.03 -5.62 -4.46
CA GLU A 194 0.01 -5.15 -3.51
C GLU A 194 0.47 -5.21 -2.05
N THR A 195 1.53 -5.97 -1.74
CA THR A 195 2.12 -5.93 -0.40
C THR A 195 2.91 -4.62 -0.23
N PRO A 196 2.73 -3.85 0.87
CA PRO A 196 3.39 -2.55 1.05
C PRO A 196 4.93 -2.58 1.19
N VAL A 197 5.57 -3.71 0.89
CA VAL A 197 7.02 -3.91 0.93
C VAL A 197 7.77 -3.24 -0.24
N SER A 198 7.05 -2.80 -1.28
CA SER A 198 7.63 -2.37 -2.57
C SER A 198 7.89 -0.84 -2.73
N SER A 199 7.89 -0.04 -1.66
CA SER A 199 8.36 1.35 -1.77
C SER A 199 8.91 1.89 -0.46
N GLY A 200 10.23 2.05 -0.44
CA GLY A 200 10.91 2.93 0.50
C GLY A 200 10.53 4.38 0.24
N SER A 201 9.43 4.83 0.83
CA SER A 201 9.15 6.26 1.01
C SER A 201 9.46 6.61 2.46
N SER A 202 10.74 6.91 2.71
CA SER A 202 11.24 7.46 3.96
C SER A 202 10.81 8.91 4.10
N ASN A 203 9.53 9.17 4.35
CA ASN A 203 9.07 10.47 4.83
C ASN A 203 8.15 10.24 6.03
N SER A 204 8.76 10.03 7.19
CA SER A 204 8.01 9.87 8.44
C SER A 204 8.09 11.13 9.30
N ILE A 205 6.93 11.60 9.74
CA ILE A 205 6.75 12.63 10.77
C ILE A 205 6.83 12.01 12.19
N THR A 206 7.10 10.70 12.33
CA THR A 206 7.08 9.98 13.63
C THR A 206 8.38 10.01 14.45
N ALA A 207 9.33 10.90 14.16
CA ALA A 207 10.70 10.90 14.72
C ALA A 207 10.84 11.03 16.27
N LYS A 208 9.74 11.05 17.04
CA LYS A 208 9.74 11.16 18.51
C LYS A 208 9.20 9.93 19.25
N ALA A 209 8.53 9.00 18.59
CA ALA A 209 7.91 7.85 19.23
C ALA A 209 8.73 6.58 18.98
N ASP A 210 8.95 5.81 20.05
CA ASP A 210 9.75 4.58 20.01
C ASP A 210 8.90 3.41 19.49
N TYR A 211 8.83 3.30 18.16
CA TYR A 211 8.16 2.20 17.46
C TYR A 211 9.11 1.01 17.21
N THR A 212 10.25 0.89 17.91
CA THR A 212 11.28 -0.12 17.61
C THR A 212 10.75 -1.56 17.60
N GLU A 213 9.91 -1.94 18.56
CA GLU A 213 9.29 -3.27 18.62
C GLU A 213 8.40 -3.53 17.38
N GLY A 214 7.50 -2.60 17.07
CA GLY A 214 6.62 -2.70 15.91
C GLY A 214 7.38 -2.70 14.58
N ALA A 215 8.43 -1.88 14.49
CA ALA A 215 9.30 -1.81 13.32
C ALA A 215 10.10 -3.10 13.11
N SER A 216 10.59 -3.72 14.19
CA SER A 216 11.26 -5.02 14.13
C SER A 216 10.33 -6.08 13.57
N HIS A 217 9.11 -6.19 14.12
CA HIS A 217 8.12 -7.17 13.64
C HIS A 217 7.75 -6.95 12.17
N VAL A 218 7.48 -5.71 11.77
CA VAL A 218 7.18 -5.39 10.36
C VAL A 218 8.34 -5.80 9.45
N LEU A 219 9.58 -5.57 9.88
CA LEU A 219 10.77 -5.95 9.12
C LEU A 219 10.90 -7.49 9.00
N ASP A 220 10.61 -8.23 10.06
CA ASP A 220 10.62 -9.70 10.04
C ASP A 220 9.59 -10.23 9.03
N VAL A 221 8.36 -9.71 9.05
CA VAL A 221 7.31 -10.07 8.07
C VAL A 221 7.72 -9.70 6.64
N VAL A 222 8.35 -8.54 6.43
CA VAL A 222 8.88 -8.14 5.11
C VAL A 222 9.93 -9.15 4.62
N HIS A 223 10.84 -9.57 5.49
CA HIS A 223 11.86 -10.56 5.15
C HIS A 223 11.23 -11.92 4.81
N ASP A 224 10.22 -12.36 5.56
CA ASP A 224 9.50 -13.61 5.29
C ASP A 224 8.81 -13.57 3.92
N VAL A 225 8.05 -12.50 3.63
CA VAL A 225 7.40 -12.29 2.33
C VAL A 225 8.43 -12.31 1.19
N PHE A 226 9.55 -11.62 1.36
CA PHE A 226 10.62 -11.60 0.35
C PHE A 226 11.26 -12.98 0.14
N ALA A 227 11.54 -13.71 1.24
CA ALA A 227 12.13 -15.04 1.17
C ALA A 227 11.20 -16.03 0.44
N HIS A 228 9.91 -16.03 0.78
CA HIS A 228 8.90 -16.85 0.12
C HIS A 228 8.70 -16.48 -1.35
N HIS A 229 8.64 -15.18 -1.67
CA HIS A 229 8.54 -14.72 -3.05
C HIS A 229 9.71 -15.24 -3.90
N ARG A 230 10.94 -15.07 -3.42
CA ARG A 230 12.14 -15.58 -4.11
C ARG A 230 12.12 -17.10 -4.24
N HIS A 231 11.59 -17.81 -3.26
CA HIS A 231 11.50 -19.28 -3.31
C HIS A 231 10.52 -19.75 -4.38
N VAL A 232 9.30 -19.19 -4.41
CA VAL A 232 8.30 -19.57 -5.41
C VAL A 232 8.74 -19.21 -6.82
N GLU A 233 9.42 -18.08 -7.03
CA GLU A 233 10.02 -17.71 -8.32
C GLU A 233 11.05 -18.75 -8.80
N GLN A 234 11.86 -19.30 -7.88
CA GLN A 234 12.82 -20.35 -8.23
C GLN A 234 12.14 -21.65 -8.65
N LEU A 235 11.09 -22.07 -7.93
CA LEU A 235 10.29 -23.24 -8.28
C LEU A 235 9.63 -23.04 -9.64
N TRP A 236 9.02 -21.87 -9.85
CA TRP A 236 8.43 -21.48 -11.10
C TRP A 236 9.44 -21.53 -12.25
N HIS A 237 10.65 -21.00 -12.07
CA HIS A 237 11.68 -21.00 -13.10
C HIS A 237 12.11 -22.42 -13.49
N LYS A 238 12.28 -23.31 -12.51
CA LYS A 238 12.55 -24.73 -12.77
C LYS A 238 11.45 -25.37 -13.62
N GLY A 239 10.18 -25.06 -13.31
CA GLY A 239 9.03 -25.52 -14.08
C GLY A 239 9.03 -25.00 -15.52
N LYS A 240 9.29 -23.70 -15.71
CA LYS A 240 9.40 -23.07 -17.03
C LYS A 240 10.42 -23.78 -17.91
N VAL A 241 11.62 -24.02 -17.38
CA VAL A 241 12.70 -24.68 -18.13
C VAL A 241 12.26 -26.08 -18.58
N LYS A 242 11.65 -26.89 -17.69
CA LYS A 242 11.17 -28.24 -18.02
C LYS A 242 10.13 -28.24 -19.14
N LEU A 243 9.14 -27.34 -19.07
CA LEU A 243 8.09 -27.23 -20.09
C LEU A 243 8.65 -26.84 -21.46
N HIS A 244 9.54 -25.84 -21.51
CA HIS A 244 10.11 -25.36 -22.77
C HIS A 244 11.08 -26.39 -23.38
N GLN A 245 11.85 -27.10 -22.55
CA GLN A 245 12.68 -28.22 -23.03
C GLN A 245 11.82 -29.34 -23.62
N ARG A 246 10.68 -29.68 -22.98
CA ARG A 246 9.75 -30.68 -23.50
C ARG A 246 9.13 -30.26 -24.82
N LEU A 247 8.66 -29.01 -24.92
CA LEU A 247 8.11 -28.45 -26.14
C LEU A 247 9.15 -28.50 -27.28
N GLY A 248 10.38 -28.04 -27.02
CA GLY A 248 11.47 -28.09 -27.99
C GLY A 248 11.76 -29.52 -28.48
N LEU A 249 11.77 -30.50 -27.57
CA LEU A 249 11.93 -31.91 -27.95
C LEU A 249 10.78 -32.41 -28.82
N ARG A 250 9.53 -32.05 -28.51
CA ARG A 250 8.35 -32.50 -29.27
C ARG A 250 8.30 -31.89 -30.66
N LEU A 251 8.63 -30.61 -30.80
CA LEU A 251 8.76 -29.95 -32.11
C LEU A 251 9.86 -30.60 -32.94
N PHE A 252 11.03 -30.85 -32.34
CA PHE A 252 12.11 -31.56 -33.01
C PHE A 252 11.71 -32.97 -33.47
N GLN A 253 11.02 -33.74 -32.63
CA GLN A 253 10.52 -35.06 -33.00
C GLN A 253 9.51 -35.01 -34.16
N GLN A 254 8.65 -33.99 -34.18
CA GLN A 254 7.71 -33.76 -35.26
C GLN A 254 8.43 -33.42 -36.58
N ASP A 255 9.46 -32.58 -36.51
CA ASP A 255 10.29 -32.21 -37.67
C ASP A 255 11.01 -33.43 -38.23
N VAL A 256 11.67 -34.24 -37.38
CA VAL A 256 12.35 -35.48 -37.79
C VAL A 256 11.36 -36.44 -38.46
N LYS A 257 10.17 -36.60 -37.88
CA LYS A 257 9.13 -37.45 -38.47
C LYS A 257 8.70 -36.96 -39.86
N GLN A 258 8.50 -35.66 -40.03
CA GLN A 258 8.17 -35.08 -41.34
C GLN A 258 9.27 -35.31 -42.37
N VAL A 259 10.54 -35.17 -41.98
CA VAL A 259 11.68 -35.43 -42.87
C VAL A 259 11.73 -36.90 -43.28
N ILE A 260 11.57 -37.84 -42.35
CA ILE A 260 11.55 -39.28 -42.66
C ILE A 260 10.37 -39.62 -43.58
N GLU A 261 9.16 -39.17 -43.25
CA GLU A 261 7.98 -39.38 -44.10
C GLU A 261 8.17 -38.79 -45.51
N TRP A 262 8.87 -37.65 -45.63
CA TRP A 262 9.18 -37.08 -46.92
C TRP A 262 10.16 -37.96 -47.72
N VAL A 263 11.23 -38.44 -47.08
CA VAL A 263 12.22 -39.33 -47.69
C VAL A 263 11.57 -40.63 -48.17
N ASP A 264 10.77 -41.27 -47.31
CA ASP A 264 10.12 -42.55 -47.64
C ASP A 264 9.12 -42.38 -48.80
N ASN A 265 8.30 -41.33 -48.77
CA ASN A 265 7.21 -41.16 -49.75
C ASN A 265 7.66 -40.53 -51.08
N HIS A 266 8.72 -39.73 -51.09
CA HIS A 266 9.18 -38.99 -52.28
C HIS A 266 10.57 -39.41 -52.71
N GLY A 267 11.52 -39.51 -51.77
CA GLY A 267 12.90 -39.91 -52.04
C GLY A 267 13.00 -41.32 -52.60
N ASP A 268 12.56 -42.30 -51.83
CA ASP A 268 12.66 -43.72 -52.22
C ASP A 268 11.84 -44.01 -53.46
N VAL A 269 10.62 -43.47 -53.55
CA VAL A 269 9.75 -43.60 -54.73
C VAL A 269 10.42 -43.02 -55.99
N PHE A 270 11.13 -41.89 -55.86
CA PHE A 270 11.89 -41.31 -56.98
C PHE A 270 13.04 -42.23 -57.40
N LEU A 271 13.82 -42.75 -56.45
CA LEU A 271 14.96 -43.65 -56.71
C LEU A 271 14.51 -44.98 -57.33
N GLU A 272 13.37 -45.54 -56.90
CA GLU A 272 12.81 -46.75 -57.49
C GLU A 272 12.39 -46.57 -58.95
N LYS A 273 11.75 -45.44 -59.27
CA LYS A 273 11.26 -45.16 -60.63
C LYS A 273 12.37 -44.79 -61.62
N ASN A 274 13.49 -44.24 -61.15
CA ASN A 274 14.55 -43.67 -61.99
C ASN A 274 15.86 -44.50 -62.01
N ARG A 275 15.76 -45.83 -62.15
CA ARG A 275 16.93 -46.75 -62.18
C ARG A 275 17.65 -46.86 -63.53
N SER A 276 17.05 -46.32 -64.61
CA SER A 276 17.58 -46.47 -65.97
C SER A 276 18.20 -45.17 -66.47
N ILE A 277 19.18 -45.25 -67.39
CA ILE A 277 19.85 -44.09 -68.00
C ILE A 277 19.12 -43.62 -69.28
N GLY A 278 18.12 -44.37 -69.75
CA GLY A 278 17.39 -44.11 -70.99
C GLY A 278 18.13 -44.62 -72.24
N LYS A 279 17.47 -45.44 -73.06
CA LYS A 279 18.06 -46.07 -74.27
C LYS A 279 18.04 -45.17 -75.52
N SER A 280 17.61 -43.91 -75.39
CA SER A 280 17.58 -42.92 -76.47
C SER A 280 17.84 -41.53 -75.91
N LEU A 281 18.37 -40.63 -76.75
CA LEU A 281 18.65 -39.23 -76.36
C LEU A 281 17.41 -38.54 -75.75
N GLN A 282 16.23 -38.79 -76.34
CA GLN A 282 14.97 -38.24 -75.84
C GLN A 282 14.63 -38.75 -74.43
N LYS A 283 14.78 -40.06 -74.17
CA LYS A 283 14.51 -40.65 -72.85
C LYS A 283 15.55 -40.23 -71.80
N ALA A 284 16.83 -40.17 -72.18
CA ALA A 284 17.90 -39.70 -71.31
C ALA A 284 17.72 -38.22 -70.92
N THR A 285 17.32 -37.36 -71.87
CA THR A 285 17.03 -35.95 -71.61
C THR A 285 15.83 -35.79 -70.66
N ALA A 286 14.77 -36.57 -70.84
CA ALA A 286 13.61 -36.53 -69.96
C ALA A 286 13.96 -36.96 -68.52
N LEU A 287 14.78 -38.01 -68.35
CA LEU A 287 15.26 -38.45 -67.04
C LEU A 287 16.14 -37.41 -66.37
N ARG A 288 17.02 -36.73 -67.14
CA ARG A 288 17.83 -35.62 -66.64
C ARG A 288 16.96 -34.46 -66.14
N ASN A 289 15.98 -34.02 -66.94
CA ASN A 289 15.10 -32.92 -66.54
C ASN A 289 14.27 -33.28 -65.29
N ASN A 290 13.81 -34.54 -65.17
CA ASN A 290 13.11 -35.01 -63.99
C ASN A 290 14.02 -35.01 -62.74
N HIS A 291 15.30 -35.35 -62.91
CA HIS A 291 16.29 -35.30 -61.84
C HIS A 291 16.61 -33.87 -61.41
N GLU A 292 16.89 -32.96 -62.35
CA GLU A 292 17.10 -31.54 -62.08
C GLU A 292 15.89 -30.92 -61.35
N HIS A 293 14.67 -31.31 -61.72
CA HIS A 293 13.46 -30.89 -61.03
C HIS A 293 13.40 -31.44 -59.59
N PHE A 294 13.69 -32.72 -59.39
CA PHE A 294 13.71 -33.33 -58.05
C PHE A 294 14.80 -32.71 -57.16
N GLU A 295 15.97 -32.39 -57.69
CA GLU A 295 17.02 -31.63 -56.99
C GLU A 295 16.54 -30.24 -56.57
N SER A 296 15.82 -29.53 -57.44
CA SER A 296 15.23 -28.24 -57.07
C SER A 296 14.23 -28.35 -55.91
N VAL A 297 13.46 -29.44 -55.85
CA VAL A 297 12.53 -29.70 -54.73
C VAL A 297 13.29 -30.04 -53.45
N LEU A 298 14.36 -30.85 -53.54
CA LEU A 298 15.24 -31.17 -52.41
C LEU A 298 15.83 -29.92 -51.77
N VAL A 299 16.30 -28.96 -52.58
CA VAL A 299 16.86 -27.69 -52.08
C VAL A 299 15.79 -26.86 -51.35
N GLN A 300 14.54 -26.88 -51.80
CA GLN A 300 13.44 -26.20 -51.12
C GLN A 300 13.04 -26.87 -49.80
N VAL A 301 13.05 -28.20 -49.74
CA VAL A 301 12.72 -28.97 -48.52
C VAL A 301 13.86 -28.93 -47.50
N ALA A 302 15.12 -28.89 -47.96
CA ALA A 302 16.30 -28.76 -47.12
C ALA A 302 16.57 -27.30 -46.67
N ALA A 303 15.80 -26.32 -47.18
CA ALA A 303 15.94 -24.94 -46.78
C ALA A 303 15.64 -24.78 -45.28
N PRO A 304 16.58 -24.23 -44.48
CA PRO A 304 16.41 -24.08 -43.04
C PRO A 304 15.18 -23.28 -42.64
N GLU A 305 14.63 -22.46 -43.54
CA GLU A 305 13.53 -21.53 -43.26
C GLU A 305 12.17 -22.20 -42.98
N LEU A 306 11.91 -23.42 -43.46
CA LEU A 306 10.69 -24.15 -43.10
C LEU A 306 10.78 -24.84 -41.72
N VAL A 307 12.00 -25.14 -41.27
CA VAL A 307 12.30 -25.73 -39.94
C VAL A 307 12.59 -24.63 -38.90
N ALA A 308 13.12 -23.48 -39.31
CA ALA A 308 13.46 -22.34 -38.46
C ALA A 308 12.36 -21.26 -38.40
N GLY A 309 11.55 -21.08 -39.45
CA GLY A 309 10.44 -20.13 -39.46
C GLY A 309 9.35 -20.44 -38.43
N ARG A 310 9.25 -21.70 -37.99
CA ARG A 310 8.45 -22.12 -36.82
C ARG A 310 9.16 -21.96 -35.47
N ARG A 311 10.50 -21.90 -35.44
CA ARG A 311 11.29 -21.68 -34.21
C ARG A 311 11.18 -20.25 -33.72
N GLU A 312 11.21 -19.26 -34.62
CA GLU A 312 11.18 -17.84 -34.21
C GLU A 312 9.77 -17.34 -33.89
N SER A 313 8.75 -17.75 -34.64
CA SER A 313 7.36 -17.33 -34.37
C SER A 313 6.83 -17.83 -33.01
N GLY A 314 7.29 -19.00 -32.53
CA GLY A 314 6.95 -19.54 -31.21
C GLY A 314 7.86 -19.10 -30.05
N LEU A 315 9.15 -18.81 -30.30
CA LEU A 315 10.11 -18.43 -29.25
C LEU A 315 10.35 -16.92 -29.13
N VAL A 316 10.30 -16.17 -30.24
CA VAL A 316 10.61 -14.72 -30.24
C VAL A 316 9.41 -13.88 -29.84
N SER A 317 8.19 -14.29 -30.19
CA SER A 317 6.95 -13.56 -29.86
C SER A 317 6.59 -13.51 -28.36
N ARG A 318 7.33 -14.20 -27.48
CA ARG A 318 7.05 -14.29 -26.03
C ARG A 318 8.26 -14.02 -25.13
N SER A 319 9.36 -13.52 -25.68
CA SER A 319 10.57 -13.14 -24.91
C SER A 319 10.58 -11.68 -24.47
N HIS A 320 9.63 -10.87 -24.96
CA HIS A 320 9.46 -9.47 -24.60
C HIS A 320 7.98 -9.21 -24.26
N ASN A 321 7.59 -9.60 -23.06
CA ASN A 321 6.58 -9.01 -22.17
C ASN A 321 6.45 -9.90 -20.93
#